data_AF-A0AAU9L412-F1
#
_entry.id   AF-A0AAU9L412-F1
#
_cell.length_a   1.000
_cell.length_b   1.000
_cell.length_c   1.000
_cell.angle_alpha   90.00
_cell.angle_beta   90.00
_cell.angle_gamma   90.00
#
_symmetry.space_group_name_H-M   'P 1'
#
loop_
_entity.id
_entity.type
_entity.pdbx_description
1 polymer ?
#
loop_
_entity_poly.entity_id
_entity_poly.type
_entity_poly.pdbx_seq_one_letter_code
_entity_poly.pdbx_strand_id
1 'polypeptide(L)'
;MQVLIAILSFVDLVALTFLNGYWLITLDELELDHLNPADVAKRLNNLVYPEMIMHGILLFLCLLAWAPWIFLLNLPIALWHIRRVVRNEHLMDPTEILRYKKLQQARLESIGRTVFYGLQIVYGMFWMVSAIVTSSKNRKDTKRG
;
A
#
# COMPACT_ATOMS: atom_id res chain seq x y z
N MET A 1 4.74 -17.36 -16.49
CA MET A 1 3.73 -17.14 -15.44
C MET A 1 4.23 -16.23 -14.33
N GLN A 2 5.37 -16.54 -13.69
CA GLN A 2 5.95 -15.72 -12.59
C GLN A 2 6.21 -14.25 -12.96
N VAL A 3 6.74 -13.99 -14.17
CA VAL A 3 7.00 -12.61 -14.65
C VAL A 3 5.71 -11.77 -14.73
N LEU A 4 4.59 -12.35 -15.17
CA LEU A 4 3.33 -11.65 -15.30
C LEU A 4 2.75 -11.27 -13.92
N ILE A 5 2.87 -12.17 -12.93
CA ILE A 5 2.46 -11.89 -11.55
C ILE A 5 3.34 -10.79 -10.94
N ALA A 6 4.65 -10.82 -11.20
CA ALA A 6 5.57 -9.78 -10.73
C ALA A 6 5.21 -8.40 -11.31
N ILE A 7 4.89 -8.32 -12.61
CA ILE A 7 4.46 -7.07 -13.25
C ILE A 7 3.13 -6.56 -12.67
N LEU A 8 2.12 -7.43 -12.52
CA LEU A 8 0.83 -7.05 -11.94
C LEU A 8 0.99 -6.51 -10.51
N SER A 9 1.72 -7.24 -9.66
CA SER A 9 1.99 -6.81 -8.28
C SER A 9 2.75 -5.48 -8.19
N PHE A 10 3.63 -5.19 -9.16
CA PHE A 10 4.34 -3.92 -9.23
C PHE A 10 3.39 -2.77 -9.58
N VAL A 11 2.48 -3.00 -10.53
CA VAL A 11 1.44 -2.02 -10.89
C VAL A 11 0.51 -1.75 -9.68
N ASP A 12 0.10 -2.80 -8.96
CA ASP A 12 -0.71 -2.64 -7.74
C ASP A 12 0.03 -1.88 -6.64
N LEU A 13 1.34 -2.12 -6.45
CA LEU A 13 2.18 -1.36 -5.50
C LEU A 13 2.25 0.13 -5.83
N VAL A 14 2.38 0.45 -7.12
CA VAL A 14 2.37 1.85 -7.59
C VAL A 14 1.02 2.49 -7.32
N ALA A 15 -0.09 1.80 -7.65
CA ALA A 15 -1.45 2.29 -7.38
C ALA A 15 -1.70 2.55 -5.89
N LEU A 16 -1.29 1.62 -5.01
CA LEU A 16 -1.36 1.77 -3.56
C LEU A 16 -0.57 2.97 -3.04
N THR A 17 0.59 3.23 -3.64
CA THR A 17 1.45 4.36 -3.25
C THR A 17 0.81 5.70 -3.64
N PHE A 18 0.20 5.78 -4.83
CA PHE A 18 -0.57 6.96 -5.23
C PHE A 18 -1.77 7.21 -4.31
N LEU A 19 -2.49 6.16 -3.93
CA LEU A 19 -3.61 6.26 -3.01
C LEU A 19 -3.16 6.78 -1.64
N ASN A 20 -2.06 6.25 -1.11
CA ASN A 20 -1.45 6.74 0.15
C ASN A 20 -0.91 8.18 0.03
N GLY A 21 -0.39 8.56 -1.14
CA GLY A 21 -0.02 9.95 -1.42
C GLY A 21 -1.23 10.90 -1.37
N TYR A 22 -2.37 10.48 -1.94
CA TYR A 22 -3.61 11.25 -1.86
C TYR A 22 -4.11 11.41 -0.41
N TRP A 23 -3.99 10.37 0.43
CA TRP A 23 -4.25 10.47 1.87
C TRP A 23 -3.40 11.55 2.53
N LEU A 24 -2.09 11.57 2.24
CA LEU A 24 -1.17 12.54 2.83
C LEU A 24 -1.52 13.98 2.41
N ILE A 25 -1.78 14.21 1.12
CA ILE A 25 -2.14 15.54 0.59
C ILE A 25 -3.46 16.01 1.21
N THR A 26 -4.46 15.14 1.30
CA THR A 26 -5.77 15.49 1.89
C THR A 26 -5.65 15.86 3.37
N LEU A 27 -4.75 15.21 4.11
CA LEU A 27 -4.45 15.57 5.51
C LEU A 27 -3.69 16.88 5.62
N ASP A 28 -2.81 17.19 4.68
CA ASP A 28 -2.05 18.44 4.61
C ASP A 28 -2.98 19.64 4.29
N GLU A 29 -3.92 19.47 3.35
CA GLU A 29 -4.95 20.47 3.05
C GLU A 29 -5.90 20.73 4.23
N LEU A 30 -6.14 19.72 5.07
CA LEU A 30 -6.89 19.87 6.31
C LEU A 30 -6.10 20.67 7.37
N GLU A 31 -4.78 20.47 7.46
CA GLU A 31 -3.91 21.21 8.40
C GLU A 31 -3.77 22.70 8.03
N LEU A 32 -3.78 23.00 6.73
CA LEU A 32 -3.76 24.37 6.20
C LEU A 32 -5.12 25.09 6.31
N ASP A 33 -6.11 24.48 6.97
CA ASP A 33 -7.47 25.00 7.18
C ASP A 33 -8.22 25.33 5.86
N HIS A 34 -7.79 24.71 4.74
CA HIS A 34 -8.39 24.92 3.43
C HIS A 34 -9.65 24.08 3.19
N LEU A 35 -9.84 23.00 3.95
CA LEU A 35 -10.96 22.07 3.81
C LEU A 35 -11.70 21.84 5.13
N ASN A 36 -13.02 21.70 5.03
CA ASN A 36 -13.86 21.38 6.17
C ASN A 36 -13.60 19.94 6.66
N PRO A 37 -13.34 19.71 7.96
CA PRO A 37 -13.02 18.39 8.52
C PRO A 37 -14.07 17.31 8.25
N ALA A 38 -15.35 17.69 8.16
CA ALA A 38 -16.44 16.76 7.84
C ALA A 38 -16.34 16.22 6.41
N ASP A 39 -15.97 17.07 5.44
CA ASP A 39 -15.80 16.68 4.05
C ASP A 39 -14.55 15.81 3.86
N VAL A 40 -13.47 16.12 4.59
CA VAL A 40 -12.25 15.34 4.62
C VAL A 40 -12.50 13.95 5.23
N ALA A 41 -13.19 13.85 6.37
CA ALA A 41 -13.54 12.56 6.97
C ALA A 41 -14.35 11.66 6.02
N LYS A 42 -15.30 12.24 5.27
CA LYS A 42 -16.10 11.50 4.28
C LYS A 42 -15.26 10.99 3.10
N ARG A 43 -14.35 11.83 2.57
CA ARG A 43 -13.42 11.45 1.49
C ARG A 43 -12.46 10.35 1.93
N LEU A 44 -11.88 10.50 3.12
CA LEU A 44 -10.95 9.54 3.71
C LEU A 44 -11.64 8.19 3.93
N ASN A 45 -12.84 8.16 4.53
CA ASN A 45 -13.59 6.92 4.74
C ASN A 45 -13.87 6.18 3.42
N ASN A 46 -14.28 6.92 2.37
CA ASN A 46 -14.52 6.31 1.06
C ASN A 46 -13.25 5.75 0.41
N LEU A 47 -12.07 6.24 0.81
CA LEU A 47 -10.77 5.78 0.33
C LEU A 47 -10.20 4.57 1.11
N VAL A 48 -10.73 4.26 2.29
CA VAL A 48 -10.29 3.09 3.09
C VAL A 48 -10.64 1.79 2.36
N TYR A 49 -11.85 1.70 1.79
CA TYR A 49 -12.31 0.53 1.06
C TYR A 49 -11.43 0.15 -0.14
N PRO A 50 -11.12 1.05 -1.09
CA PRO A 50 -10.26 0.71 -2.22
C PRO A 50 -8.85 0.34 -1.78
N GLU A 51 -8.31 0.97 -0.72
CA GLU A 51 -6.98 0.62 -0.21
C GLU A 51 -6.94 -0.81 0.33
N MET A 52 -7.96 -1.21 1.10
CA MET A 52 -8.06 -2.56 1.67
C MET A 52 -8.20 -3.61 0.57
N ILE A 53 -9.00 -3.34 -0.47
CA ILE A 53 -9.17 -4.23 -1.61
C ILE A 53 -7.85 -4.39 -2.37
N MET A 54 -7.16 -3.29 -2.68
CA MET A 54 -5.88 -3.31 -3.38
C MET A 54 -4.80 -4.06 -2.58
N HIS A 55 -4.77 -3.90 -1.25
CA HIS A 55 -3.87 -4.68 -0.39
C HIS A 55 -4.19 -6.16 -0.39
N GLY A 56 -5.48 -6.53 -0.33
CA GLY A 56 -5.92 -7.92 -0.43
C GLY A 56 -5.48 -8.55 -1.75
N ILE A 57 -5.63 -7.83 -2.86
CA ILE A 57 -5.18 -8.25 -4.20
C ILE A 57 -3.67 -8.44 -4.22
N LEU A 58 -2.90 -7.50 -3.68
CA LEU A 58 -1.43 -7.59 -3.59
C LEU A 58 -1.00 -8.84 -2.80
N LEU A 59 -1.65 -9.11 -1.66
CA LEU A 59 -1.34 -10.26 -0.82
C LEU A 59 -1.65 -11.58 -1.54
N PHE A 60 -2.78 -11.62 -2.26
CA PHE A 60 -3.19 -12.77 -3.06
C PHE A 60 -2.23 -13.04 -4.24
N LEU A 61 -1.82 -12.00 -4.97
CA LEU A 61 -0.82 -12.08 -6.03
C LEU A 61 0.53 -12.58 -5.48
N CYS A 62 0.94 -12.11 -4.30
CA CYS A 62 2.18 -12.51 -3.66
C CYS A 62 2.16 -13.99 -3.21
N LEU A 63 1.00 -14.48 -2.74
CA LEU A 63 0.79 -15.88 -2.39
C LEU A 63 0.88 -16.78 -3.63
N LEU A 64 0.27 -16.35 -4.74
CA LEU A 64 0.30 -17.09 -6.02
C LEU A 64 1.71 -17.17 -6.62
N ALA A 65 2.56 -16.19 -6.36
CA ALA A 65 3.94 -16.16 -6.82
C ALA A 65 4.90 -17.05 -6.00
N TRP A 66 4.47 -17.64 -4.88
CA TRP A 66 5.33 -18.41 -3.97
C TRP A 66 6.60 -17.65 -3.54
N ALA A 67 6.47 -16.35 -3.27
CA ALA A 67 7.58 -15.49 -2.86
C ALA A 67 7.52 -15.20 -1.34
N PRO A 68 8.08 -16.08 -0.47
CA PRO A 68 7.95 -15.95 0.98
C PRO A 68 8.59 -14.67 1.53
N TRP A 69 9.63 -14.15 0.89
CA TRP A 69 10.32 -12.93 1.34
C TRP A 69 9.46 -11.67 1.19
N ILE A 70 8.72 -11.55 0.09
CA ILE A 70 7.85 -10.39 -0.17
C ILE A 70 6.57 -10.50 0.62
N PHE A 71 6.08 -11.72 0.83
CA PHE A 71 4.97 -11.99 1.72
C PHE A 71 5.29 -11.58 3.16
N LEU A 72 6.49 -11.92 3.67
CA LEU A 72 6.93 -11.55 5.01
C LEU A 72 7.05 -10.02 5.18
N LEU A 73 7.49 -9.32 4.13
CA LEU A 73 7.63 -7.86 4.13
C LEU A 73 6.28 -7.12 4.08
N ASN A 74 5.27 -7.71 3.41
CA ASN A 74 3.90 -7.18 3.40
C ASN A 74 3.07 -7.58 4.64
N LEU A 75 3.49 -8.60 5.39
CA LEU A 75 2.82 -9.11 6.59
C LEU A 75 2.62 -8.06 7.70
N PRO A 76 3.61 -7.20 8.05
CA PRO A 76 3.39 -6.14 9.03
C PRO A 76 2.38 -5.09 8.58
N ILE A 77 2.33 -4.76 7.28
CA ILE A 77 1.31 -3.86 6.72
C ILE A 77 -0.06 -4.51 6.77
N ALA A 78 -0.15 -5.78 6.38
CA ALA A 78 -1.41 -6.52 6.40
C ALA A 78 -1.95 -6.65 7.83
N LEU A 79 -1.08 -6.95 8.80
CA LEU A 79 -1.42 -6.95 10.23
C LEU A 79 -1.88 -5.57 10.69
N TRP A 80 -1.23 -4.50 10.24
CA TRP A 80 -1.62 -3.13 10.58
C TRP A 80 -2.99 -2.75 9.98
N HIS A 81 -3.27 -3.11 8.73
CA HIS A 81 -4.59 -2.98 8.10
C HIS A 81 -5.66 -3.82 8.80
N ILE A 82 -5.38 -5.08 9.13
CA ILE A 82 -6.29 -5.97 9.87
C ILE A 82 -6.57 -5.38 11.25
N ARG A 83 -5.56 -4.87 11.96
CA ARG A 83 -5.76 -4.23 13.27
C ARG A 83 -6.68 -3.02 13.18
N ARG A 84 -6.57 -2.26 12.09
CA ARG A 84 -7.40 -1.08 11.81
C ARG A 84 -8.86 -1.44 11.51
N VAL A 85 -9.06 -2.55 10.79
CA VAL A 85 -10.40 -3.12 10.51
C VAL A 85 -11.02 -3.72 11.78
N VAL A 86 -10.25 -4.48 12.56
CA VAL A 86 -10.71 -5.15 13.79
C VAL A 86 -11.03 -4.15 14.91
N ARG A 87 -10.35 -2.99 14.96
CA ARG A 87 -10.70 -1.91 15.89
C ARG A 87 -11.97 -1.13 15.52
N ASN A 88 -12.66 -1.47 14.42
CA ASN A 88 -13.87 -0.77 13.96
C ASN A 88 -13.69 0.76 13.81
N GLU A 89 -12.46 1.25 13.66
CA GLU A 89 -12.14 2.65 13.34
C GLU A 89 -12.27 2.91 11.81
N HIS A 90 -13.15 2.17 11.12
CA HIS A 90 -13.44 2.38 9.70
C HIS A 90 -14.14 3.72 9.47
N LEU A 91 -14.88 4.20 10.47
CA LEU A 91 -15.46 5.52 10.52
C LEU A 91 -14.51 6.43 11.30
N MET A 92 -13.71 7.23 10.59
CA MET A 92 -13.07 8.39 11.20
C MET A 92 -14.20 9.34 11.66
N ASP A 93 -14.48 9.36 12.96
CA ASP A 93 -15.44 10.31 13.52
C ASP A 93 -14.87 11.74 13.34
N PRO A 94 -15.59 12.65 12.67
CA PRO A 94 -15.08 13.98 12.34
C PRO A 94 -14.72 14.81 13.58
N THR A 95 -15.33 14.49 14.72
CA THR A 95 -15.07 15.13 16.02
C THR A 95 -13.76 14.68 16.69
N GLU A 96 -13.22 13.50 16.33
CA GLU A 96 -11.95 13.02 16.88
C GLU A 96 -10.72 13.46 16.07
N ILE A 97 -10.86 13.63 14.73
CA ILE A 97 -9.80 14.17 13.85
C ILE A 97 -9.45 15.61 14.21
N LEU A 98 -10.45 16.41 14.61
CA LEU A 98 -10.29 17.82 14.99
C LEU A 98 -9.43 18.03 16.25
N ARG A 99 -9.14 16.96 17.01
CA ARG A 99 -8.24 17.07 18.15
C ARG A 99 -6.81 17.15 17.61
N TYR A 100 -6.23 18.34 17.63
CA TYR A 100 -4.89 18.68 17.09
C TYR A 100 -3.81 17.61 17.32
N LYS A 101 -3.77 16.99 18.51
CA LYS A 101 -2.86 15.87 18.82
C LYS A 101 -3.10 14.60 17.99
N LYS A 102 -4.35 14.21 17.73
CA LYS A 102 -4.68 13.06 16.87
C LYS A 102 -4.41 13.37 15.40
N LEU A 103 -4.65 14.61 14.93
CA LEU A 103 -4.34 15.01 13.55
C LEU A 103 -2.84 14.90 13.26
N GLN A 104 -1.99 15.47 14.12
CA GLN A 104 -0.54 15.37 13.98
C GLN A 104 -0.05 13.92 14.02
N GLN A 105 -0.61 13.08 14.91
CA GLN A 105 -0.27 11.65 14.97
C GLN A 105 -0.69 10.92 13.69
N ALA A 106 -1.90 11.15 13.18
CA ALA A 106 -2.39 10.55 11.95
C ALA A 106 -1.56 10.98 10.73
N ARG A 107 -1.09 12.24 10.70
CA ARG A 107 -0.18 12.74 9.66
C ARG A 107 1.18 12.07 9.74
N LEU A 108 1.79 12.01 10.92
CA LEU A 108 3.08 11.34 11.12
C LEU A 108 3.00 9.86 10.74
N GLU A 109 1.88 9.21 11.07
CA GLU A 109 1.62 7.82 10.71
C GLU A 109 1.42 7.66 9.19
N SER A 110 0.69 8.58 8.54
CA SER A 110 0.52 8.60 7.09
C SER A 110 1.84 8.85 6.37
N ILE A 111 2.70 9.74 6.88
CA ILE A 111 4.05 9.98 6.35
C ILE A 111 4.88 8.71 6.47
N GLY A 112 4.88 8.08 7.65
CA GLY A 112 5.60 6.82 7.89
C GLY A 112 5.16 5.72 6.92
N ARG A 113 3.85 5.59 6.70
CA ARG A 113 3.29 4.65 5.71
C ARG A 113 3.72 4.99 4.29
N THR A 114 3.61 6.24 3.85
CA THR A 114 4.02 6.66 2.50
C THR A 114 5.51 6.39 2.25
N VAL A 115 6.38 6.68 3.22
CA VAL A 115 7.82 6.37 3.12
C VAL A 115 8.03 4.86 3.02
N PHE A 116 7.30 4.07 3.82
CA PHE A 116 7.38 2.61 3.76
C PHE A 116 6.94 2.07 2.39
N TYR A 117 5.83 2.54 1.82
CA TYR A 117 5.40 2.16 0.47
C TYR A 117 6.41 2.59 -0.60
N GLY A 118 7.06 3.74 -0.44
CA GLY A 118 8.16 4.18 -1.29
C GLY A 118 9.33 3.19 -1.29
N LEU A 119 9.74 2.71 -0.11
CA LEU A 119 10.76 1.65 0.01
C LEU A 119 10.27 0.32 -0.58
N GLN A 120 8.99 0.00 -0.42
CA GLN A 120 8.36 -1.21 -0.98
C GLN A 120 8.41 -1.21 -2.52
N ILE A 121 8.24 -0.06 -3.18
CA ILE A 121 8.38 0.07 -4.64
C ILE A 121 9.79 -0.30 -5.10
N VAL A 122 10.83 0.17 -4.40
CA VAL A 122 12.23 -0.16 -4.74
C VAL A 122 12.47 -1.66 -4.65
N TYR A 123 11.95 -2.30 -3.61
CA TYR A 123 12.00 -3.75 -3.46
C TYR A 123 11.18 -4.50 -4.52
N GLY A 124 9.97 -4.02 -4.85
CA GLY A 124 9.13 -4.58 -5.90
C GLY A 124 9.80 -4.53 -7.28
N MET A 125 10.51 -3.44 -7.58
CA MET A 125 11.29 -3.29 -8.80
C MET A 125 12.42 -4.33 -8.87
N PHE A 126 13.16 -4.53 -7.77
CA PHE A 126 14.22 -5.54 -7.71
C PHE A 126 13.68 -6.95 -7.97
N TRP A 127 12.53 -7.27 -7.38
CA TRP A 127 11.88 -8.56 -7.59
C TRP A 127 11.42 -8.77 -9.04
N MET A 128 10.80 -7.76 -9.65
CA MET A 128 10.40 -7.81 -11.05
C MET A 128 11.60 -8.09 -11.97
N VAL A 129 12.72 -7.39 -11.77
CA VAL A 129 13.95 -7.60 -12.55
C VAL A 129 14.49 -9.01 -12.34
N SER A 130 14.53 -9.49 -11.09
CA SER A 130 14.98 -10.85 -10.77
C SER A 130 14.12 -11.93 -11.45
N ALA A 131 12.80 -11.75 -11.46
CA ALA A 131 11.87 -12.66 -12.14
C ALA A 131 12.11 -12.69 -13.66
N ILE A 132 12.35 -11.53 -14.29
CA ILE A 132 12.65 -11.43 -15.71
C ILE A 132 14.00 -12.10 -16.04
N VAL A 133 15.04 -11.83 -15.25
CA VAL A 133 16.38 -12.39 -15.44
C VAL A 133 16.35 -13.92 -15.32
N THR A 134 15.66 -14.44 -14.31
CA THR A 134 15.50 -15.88 -14.11
C THR A 134 14.75 -16.53 -15.27
N SER A 135 13.69 -15.89 -15.77
CA SER A 135 12.96 -16.35 -16.95
C SER A 135 13.83 -16.35 -18.22
N SER A 136 14.72 -15.38 -18.36
CA SER A 136 15.66 -15.29 -19.49
C SER A 136 16.73 -16.38 -19.44
N LYS A 137 17.27 -16.67 -18.23
CA LYS A 137 18.26 -17.72 -18.01
C LYS A 137 17.70 -19.10 -18.35
N ASN A 138 16.51 -19.44 -17.85
CA ASN A 138 15.85 -20.72 -18.14
C ASN A 138 15.65 -20.94 -19.65
N ARG A 139 15.35 -19.88 -20.41
CA ARG A 139 15.18 -19.98 -21.88
C ARG A 139 16.49 -20.27 -22.63
N LYS A 140 17.65 -19.86 -22.08
CA LYS A 140 18.97 -20.16 -22.65
C LYS A 140 19.40 -21.60 -22.35
N ASP A 141 19.10 -22.10 -21.15
CA ASP A 141 19.41 -23.49 -20.77
C ASP A 141 18.59 -24.49 -21.58
N THR A 142 17.30 -24.22 -21.86
CA THR A 142 16.47 -25.05 -22.76
C THR A 142 16.96 -25.10 -24.21
N LYS A 143 17.75 -24.12 -24.67
CA LYS A 143 18.31 -24.11 -26.04
C LYS A 143 19.67 -24.79 -26.16
N ARG A 144 20.29 -25.17 -25.04
CA ARG A 144 21.64 -25.76 -24.98
C ARG A 144 21.67 -27.25 -24.65
N GLY A 145 20.55 -27.83 -24.22
CA GLY A 145 20.35 -29.28 -24.09
C GLY A 145 19.56 -29.82 -25.28
#